data_AF-G2IJG3-F1
#
_entry.id   AF-G2IJG3-F1
#
_cell.length_a   1.000
_cell.length_b   1.000
_cell.length_c   1.000
_cell.angle_alpha   90.00
_cell.angle_beta   90.00
_cell.angle_gamma   90.00
#
_symmetry.space_group_name_H-M   'P 1'
#
loop_
_entity.id
_entity.type
_entity.pdbx_description
1 polymer ?
#
loop_
_entity_poly.entity_id
_entity_poly.type
_entity_poly.pdbx_seq_one_letter_code
_entity_poly.pdbx_strand_id
1 'polypeptide(L)'
;MRTGWLAADGFAGAALAGLIAALCAWLLFRAVAVAVVGLHADRIVAAVERASYPGRHAAARIVPVTQGAGGAIRSVVRAIGWNLLMLPLYLLLLATGIGAPLLFFAMNAWLLGRDLAEQVEGRHPDLPPLSAGQRSQIGLVSALMFLLPVLNLLAPVLSVAMATHMFLGRRAD
;
A
#
# COMPACT_ATOMS: atom_id res chain seq x y z
N MET A 1 -56.32 0.98 8.31
CA MET A 1 -55.44 1.83 7.48
C MET A 1 -54.18 1.02 7.17
N ARG A 2 -54.07 0.48 5.95
CA ARG A 2 -52.84 -0.19 5.49
C ARG A 2 -51.90 0.91 5.02
N THR A 3 -50.79 1.10 5.72
CA THR A 3 -49.76 2.08 5.36
C THR A 3 -49.08 1.61 4.06
N GLY A 4 -49.29 2.36 2.97
CA GLY A 4 -48.74 2.10 1.64
C GLY A 4 -47.22 2.30 1.51
N TRP A 5 -46.48 2.26 2.62
CA TRP A 5 -45.02 2.37 2.65
C TRP A 5 -44.37 1.01 2.35
N LEU A 6 -44.88 -0.09 2.93
CA LEU A 6 -44.24 -1.42 2.89
C LEU A 6 -44.04 -2.05 1.49
N ALA A 7 -44.72 -1.56 0.46
CA ALA A 7 -44.55 -2.07 -0.91
C ALA A 7 -43.38 -1.40 -1.66
N ALA A 8 -43.03 -0.16 -1.33
CA ALA A 8 -41.83 0.52 -1.83
C ALA A 8 -40.59 0.17 -0.97
N ASP A 9 -40.81 -0.09 0.32
CA ASP A 9 -39.77 -0.41 1.32
C ASP A 9 -39.07 -1.74 1.03
N GLY A 10 -39.77 -2.72 0.45
CA GLY A 10 -39.22 -4.05 0.18
C GLY A 10 -38.16 -4.06 -0.93
N PHE A 11 -38.44 -3.41 -2.07
CA PHE A 11 -37.49 -3.32 -3.18
C PHE A 11 -36.37 -2.31 -2.92
N ALA A 12 -36.69 -1.14 -2.36
CA ALA A 12 -35.68 -0.15 -2.00
C ALA A 12 -34.76 -0.65 -0.87
N GLY A 13 -35.34 -1.34 0.13
CA GLY A 13 -34.60 -1.99 1.20
C GLY A 13 -33.74 -3.15 0.70
N ALA A 14 -34.26 -4.00 -0.19
CA ALA A 14 -33.48 -5.07 -0.81
C ALA A 14 -32.36 -4.54 -1.71
N ALA A 15 -32.60 -3.46 -2.47
CA ALA A 15 -31.59 -2.80 -3.29
C ALA A 15 -30.49 -2.15 -2.44
N LEU A 16 -30.85 -1.49 -1.34
CA LEU A 16 -29.90 -0.91 -0.40
C LEU A 16 -29.09 -2.01 0.31
N ALA A 17 -29.74 -3.08 0.77
CA ALA A 17 -29.07 -4.23 1.39
C ALA A 17 -28.13 -4.92 0.39
N GLY A 18 -28.55 -5.09 -0.87
CA GLY A 18 -27.73 -5.61 -1.95
C GLY A 18 -26.53 -4.72 -2.27
N LEU A 19 -26.72 -3.40 -2.30
CA LEU A 19 -25.63 -2.42 -2.49
C LEU A 19 -24.62 -2.47 -1.32
N ILE A 20 -25.10 -2.48 -0.08
CA ILE A 20 -24.25 -2.60 1.10
C ILE A 20 -23.49 -3.93 1.06
N ALA A 21 -24.16 -5.04 0.77
CA ALA A 21 -23.54 -6.35 0.65
C ALA A 21 -22.47 -6.38 -0.46
N ALA A 22 -22.74 -5.77 -1.61
CA ALA A 22 -21.79 -5.65 -2.70
C ALA A 22 -20.58 -4.78 -2.31
N LEU A 23 -20.79 -3.66 -1.63
CA LEU A 23 -19.73 -2.79 -1.13
C LEU A 23 -18.88 -3.49 -0.05
N CYS A 24 -19.51 -4.22 0.87
CA CYS A 24 -18.84 -5.02 1.88
C CYS A 24 -18.03 -6.16 1.24
N ALA A 25 -18.62 -6.90 0.31
CA ALA A 25 -17.93 -7.97 -0.41
C ALA A 25 -16.73 -7.43 -1.21
N TRP A 26 -16.91 -6.29 -1.89
CA TRP A 26 -15.85 -5.59 -2.59
C TRP A 26 -14.72 -5.16 -1.65
N LEU A 27 -15.05 -4.53 -0.52
CA LEU A 27 -14.08 -4.07 0.46
C LEU A 27 -13.33 -5.24 1.11
N LEU A 28 -14.04 -6.31 1.47
CA LEU A 28 -13.47 -7.50 2.09
C LEU A 28 -12.55 -8.23 1.12
N PHE A 29 -12.99 -8.43 -0.13
CA PHE A 29 -12.16 -9.01 -1.17
C PHE A 29 -10.86 -8.21 -1.36
N ARG A 30 -10.95 -6.88 -1.44
CA ARG A 30 -9.78 -5.99 -1.54
C ARG A 30 -8.85 -6.13 -0.33
N ALA A 31 -9.39 -6.13 0.89
CA ALA A 31 -8.60 -6.27 2.12
C ALA A 31 -7.85 -7.61 2.16
N VAL A 32 -8.52 -8.71 1.80
CA VAL A 32 -7.91 -10.05 1.72
C VAL A 32 -6.84 -10.09 0.63
N ALA A 33 -7.10 -9.54 -0.56
CA ALA A 33 -6.13 -9.50 -1.65
C ALA A 33 -4.86 -8.74 -1.24
N VAL A 34 -5.01 -7.56 -0.63
CA VAL A 34 -3.87 -6.76 -0.14
C VAL A 34 -3.10 -7.51 0.94
N ALA A 35 -3.78 -8.17 1.89
CA ALA A 35 -3.12 -8.96 2.93
C ALA A 35 -2.34 -10.14 2.34
N VAL A 36 -2.92 -10.89 1.40
CA VAL A 36 -2.26 -12.02 0.73
C VAL A 36 -1.04 -11.55 -0.06
N VAL A 37 -1.16 -10.47 -0.83
CA VAL A 37 -0.04 -9.92 -1.60
C VAL A 37 1.05 -9.37 -0.67
N GLY A 38 0.66 -8.72 0.43
CA GLY A 38 1.59 -8.25 1.46
C GLY A 38 2.39 -9.38 2.10
N LEU A 39 1.76 -10.53 2.39
CA LEU A 39 2.45 -11.73 2.90
C LEU A 39 3.44 -12.34 1.88
N HIS A 40 3.27 -12.03 0.60
CA HIS A 40 4.11 -12.54 -0.48
C HIS A 40 5.00 -11.46 -1.10
N ALA A 41 5.12 -10.28 -0.48
CA ALA A 41 5.90 -9.16 -1.01
C ALA A 41 7.36 -9.55 -1.31
N ASP A 42 8.01 -10.26 -0.40
CA ASP A 42 9.38 -10.78 -0.60
C ASP A 42 9.48 -11.73 -1.81
N ARG A 43 8.45 -12.56 -2.04
CA ARG A 43 8.42 -13.48 -3.19
C ARG A 43 8.22 -12.72 -4.50
N ILE A 44 7.47 -11.62 -4.47
CA ILE A 44 7.28 -10.74 -5.63
C ILE A 44 8.60 -10.08 -5.98
N VAL A 45 9.34 -9.55 -5.00
CA VAL A 45 10.70 -9.01 -5.23
C VAL A 45 11.59 -10.07 -5.86
N ALA A 46 11.65 -11.27 -5.28
CA ALA A 46 12.46 -12.36 -5.80
C ALA A 46 12.03 -12.81 -7.22
N ALA A 47 10.74 -12.78 -7.54
CA ALA A 47 10.25 -13.09 -8.89
C ALA A 47 10.69 -12.03 -9.90
N VAL A 48 10.57 -10.74 -9.55
CA VAL A 48 11.02 -9.62 -10.38
C VAL A 48 12.53 -9.64 -10.58
N GLU A 49 13.30 -9.89 -9.52
CA GLU A 49 14.75 -10.03 -9.58
C GLU A 49 15.17 -11.18 -10.51
N ARG A 50 14.54 -12.36 -10.41
CA ARG A 50 14.84 -13.49 -11.30
C ARG A 50 14.54 -13.18 -12.76
N ALA A 51 13.45 -12.46 -13.03
CA ALA A 51 13.01 -12.16 -14.38
C ALA A 51 13.84 -11.05 -15.04
N SER A 52 14.10 -9.96 -14.32
CA SER A 52 14.71 -8.75 -14.89
C SER A 52 16.19 -8.58 -14.54
N TYR A 53 16.67 -9.16 -13.43
CA TYR A 53 18.03 -8.94 -12.90
C TYR A 53 18.69 -10.23 -12.38
N PRO A 54 18.81 -11.29 -13.22
CA PRO A 54 19.25 -12.61 -12.76
C PRO A 54 20.64 -12.60 -12.10
N GLY A 55 21.56 -11.76 -12.56
CA GLY A 55 22.89 -11.61 -11.95
C GLY A 55 22.85 -11.01 -10.53
N ARG A 56 21.94 -10.06 -10.26
CA ARG A 56 21.77 -9.47 -8.92
C ARG A 56 20.95 -10.35 -8.00
N HIS A 57 20.03 -11.15 -8.54
CA HIS A 57 19.31 -12.16 -7.75
C HIS A 57 20.28 -13.18 -7.12
N ALA A 58 21.33 -13.59 -7.85
CA ALA A 58 22.31 -14.56 -7.34
C ALA A 58 23.10 -14.04 -6.13
N ALA A 59 23.29 -12.73 -6.02
CA ALA A 59 23.95 -12.05 -4.90
C ALA A 59 22.97 -11.64 -3.79
N ALA A 60 21.66 -11.73 -4.01
CA ALA A 60 20.65 -11.26 -3.08
C ALA A 60 20.67 -12.06 -1.78
N ARG A 61 20.58 -11.37 -0.65
CA ARG A 61 20.48 -12.02 0.65
C ARG A 61 19.10 -12.69 0.79
N ILE A 62 19.09 -13.96 1.23
CA ILE A 62 17.84 -14.64 1.56
C ILE A 62 17.30 -14.03 2.86
N VAL A 63 16.19 -13.31 2.76
CA VAL A 63 15.46 -12.79 3.92
C VAL A 63 14.52 -13.89 4.41
N PRO A 64 14.72 -14.47 5.61
CA PRO A 64 13.82 -15.48 6.13
C PRO A 64 12.45 -14.87 6.51
N VAL A 65 11.39 -15.68 6.37
CA VAL A 65 9.98 -15.29 6.58
C VAL A 65 9.75 -14.63 7.96
N THR A 66 10.51 -15.02 8.98
CA THR A 66 10.43 -14.45 10.33
C THR A 66 10.92 -12.99 10.41
N GLN A 67 11.89 -12.61 9.58
CA GLN A 67 12.34 -11.21 9.47
C GLN A 67 11.31 -10.35 8.70
N GLY A 68 10.59 -10.94 7.74
CA GLY A 68 9.47 -10.29 7.06
C GLY A 68 8.32 -9.91 8.01
N ALA A 69 7.97 -10.79 8.95
CA ALA A 69 6.97 -10.49 9.98
C ALA A 69 7.39 -9.34 10.92
N GLY A 70 8.67 -9.29 11.32
CA GLY A 70 9.22 -8.18 12.10
C GLY A 70 9.20 -6.85 11.35
N GLY A 71 9.46 -6.89 10.03
CA GLY A 71 9.33 -5.72 9.15
C GLY A 71 7.90 -5.19 9.07
N ALA A 72 6.92 -6.08 8.92
CA ALA A 72 5.50 -5.71 8.89
C ALA A 72 5.05 -5.05 10.20
N ILE A 73 5.43 -5.60 11.35
CA ILE A 73 5.10 -5.02 12.67
C ILE A 73 5.73 -3.62 12.80
N ARG A 74 7.00 -3.46 12.41
CA ARG A 74 7.68 -2.15 12.47
C ARG A 74 6.99 -1.12 11.58
N SER A 75 6.55 -1.51 10.38
CA SER A 75 5.76 -0.68 9.48
C SER A 75 4.45 -0.24 10.14
N VAL A 76 3.68 -1.17 10.72
CA VAL A 76 2.43 -0.87 11.42
C VAL A 76 2.64 0.09 12.59
N VAL A 77 3.63 -0.17 13.45
CA VAL A 77 3.95 0.69 14.60
C VAL A 77 4.35 2.09 14.12
N ARG A 78 5.18 2.18 13.08
CA ARG A 78 5.59 3.45 12.47
C ARG A 78 4.39 4.20 11.91
N ALA A 79 3.50 3.53 11.19
CA ALA A 79 2.31 4.14 10.62
C ALA A 79 1.37 4.68 11.71
N ILE A 80 1.10 3.88 12.75
CA ILE A 80 0.27 4.32 13.89
C ILE A 80 0.92 5.51 14.60
N GLY A 81 2.23 5.45 14.88
CA GLY A 81 2.95 6.51 15.57
C GLY A 81 2.90 7.84 14.82
N TRP A 82 3.16 7.82 13.50
CA TRP A 82 3.09 9.04 12.68
C TRP A 82 1.67 9.58 12.53
N ASN A 83 0.66 8.72 12.37
CA ASN A 83 -0.73 9.17 12.28
C ASN A 83 -1.20 9.81 13.59
N LEU A 84 -0.81 9.26 14.74
CA LEU A 84 -1.13 9.83 16.04
C LEU A 84 -0.44 11.19 16.24
N LEU A 85 0.83 11.30 15.83
CA LEU A 85 1.57 12.56 15.88
C LEU A 85 0.95 13.65 14.98
N MET A 86 0.44 13.26 13.81
CA MET A 86 -0.20 14.18 12.87
C MET A 86 -1.66 14.51 13.23
N LEU A 87 -2.26 13.82 14.19
CA LEU A 87 -3.66 13.99 14.57
C LEU A 87 -4.05 15.45 14.87
N PRO A 88 -3.27 16.23 15.66
CA PRO A 88 -3.59 17.64 15.90
C PRO A 88 -3.62 18.46 14.61
N LEU A 89 -2.72 18.15 13.67
CA LEU A 89 -2.64 18.82 12.38
C LEU A 89 -3.81 18.42 11.49
N TYR A 90 -4.20 17.14 11.46
CA TYR A 90 -5.41 16.69 10.77
C TYR A 90 -6.66 17.41 11.27
N LEU A 91 -6.81 17.59 12.59
CA LEU A 91 -7.94 18.31 13.18
C LEU A 91 -7.93 19.79 12.80
N LEU A 92 -6.76 20.45 12.81
CA LEU A 92 -6.63 21.85 12.40
C LEU A 92 -6.98 22.04 10.91
N LEU A 93 -6.43 21.19 10.03
CA LEU A 93 -6.67 21.28 8.59
C LEU A 93 -8.08 20.83 8.20
N LEU A 94 -8.85 20.20 9.09
CA LEU A 94 -10.26 19.86 8.82
C LEU A 94 -11.08 21.13 8.51
N ALA A 95 -10.72 22.27 9.11
CA ALA A 95 -11.33 23.57 8.84
C ALA A 95 -11.22 24.01 7.37
N THR A 96 -10.23 23.50 6.63
CA THR A 96 -10.03 23.82 5.20
C THR A 96 -10.83 22.90 4.26
N GLY A 97 -11.47 21.84 4.77
CA GLY A 97 -12.20 20.83 3.99
C GLY A 97 -11.32 19.84 3.22
N ILE A 98 -10.24 20.30 2.59
CA ILE A 98 -9.35 19.47 1.75
C ILE A 98 -7.98 19.19 2.39
N GLY A 99 -7.55 20.01 3.33
CA GLY A 99 -6.21 19.95 3.89
C GLY A 99 -5.93 18.67 4.68
N ALA A 100 -6.90 18.21 5.47
CA ALA A 100 -6.75 16.97 6.24
C ALA A 100 -6.61 15.73 5.33
N PRO A 101 -7.48 15.49 4.32
CA PRO A 101 -7.27 14.44 3.33
C PRO A 101 -5.93 14.51 2.59
N LEU A 102 -5.50 15.71 2.19
CA LEU A 102 -4.23 15.89 1.47
C LEU A 102 -3.02 15.56 2.35
N LEU A 103 -3.01 16.04 3.60
CA LEU A 103 -1.92 15.75 4.54
C LEU A 103 -1.89 14.27 4.91
N PHE A 104 -3.06 13.66 5.13
CA PHE A 104 -3.18 12.22 5.38
C PHE A 104 -2.63 11.42 4.20
N PHE A 105 -3.01 11.77 2.97
CA PHE A 105 -2.51 11.13 1.76
C PHE A 105 -0.99 11.28 1.63
N ALA A 106 -0.45 12.50 1.81
CA ALA A 106 0.98 12.78 1.70
C ALA A 106 1.80 11.99 2.75
N MET A 107 1.32 11.92 3.99
CA MET A 107 1.97 11.15 5.05
C MET A 107 1.99 9.65 4.72
N ASN A 108 0.86 9.10 4.27
CA ASN A 108 0.77 7.69 3.89
C ASN A 108 1.62 7.36 2.66
N ALA A 109 1.67 8.26 1.66
CA ALA A 109 2.55 8.11 0.52
C ALA A 109 4.03 8.08 0.93
N TRP A 110 4.45 9.00 1.82
CA TRP A 110 5.82 9.02 2.33
C TRP A 110 6.19 7.75 3.11
N LEU A 111 5.30 7.28 4.00
CA LEU A 111 5.47 6.03 4.74
C LEU A 111 5.57 4.83 3.80
N LEU A 112 4.68 4.73 2.82
CA LEU A 112 4.66 3.64 1.84
C LEU A 112 5.97 3.60 1.04
N GLY A 113 6.46 4.77 0.60
CA GLY A 113 7.74 4.87 -0.10
C GLY A 113 8.93 4.40 0.74
N ARG A 114 8.92 4.71 2.04
CA ARG A 114 9.91 4.22 3.00
C ARG A 114 9.82 2.70 3.19
N ASP A 115 8.62 2.16 3.34
CA ASP A 115 8.39 0.74 3.56
C ASP A 115 8.82 -0.09 2.33
N LEU A 116 8.55 0.41 1.13
CA LEU A 116 8.97 -0.21 -0.12
C LEU A 116 10.49 -0.17 -0.29
N ALA A 117 11.14 0.95 0.08
CA ALA A 117 12.59 1.06 0.05
C ALA A 117 13.26 0.09 1.04
N GLU A 118 12.77 0.01 2.28
CA GLU A 118 13.31 -0.90 3.31
C GLU A 118 13.28 -2.38 2.84
N GLN A 119 12.24 -2.78 2.09
CA GLN A 119 12.11 -4.15 1.56
C GLN A 119 13.18 -4.49 0.53
N VAL A 120 13.47 -3.58 -0.40
CA VAL A 120 14.44 -3.85 -1.48
C VAL A 120 15.88 -3.62 -0.99
N GLU A 121 16.12 -2.57 -0.22
CA GLU A 121 17.44 -2.25 0.35
C GLU A 121 17.92 -3.36 1.30
N GLY A 122 17.02 -3.97 2.07
CA GLY A 122 17.37 -5.05 3.00
C GLY A 122 17.95 -6.31 2.33
N ARG A 123 17.72 -6.49 1.02
CA ARG A 123 18.22 -7.64 0.24
C ARG A 123 19.61 -7.41 -0.34
N HIS A 124 20.04 -6.16 -0.50
CA HIS A 124 21.31 -5.76 -1.12
C HIS A 124 21.99 -4.66 -0.29
N PRO A 125 22.54 -5.01 0.89
CA PRO A 125 23.18 -4.03 1.79
C PRO A 125 24.43 -3.36 1.19
N ASP A 126 25.00 -3.97 0.16
CA ASP A 126 26.16 -3.55 -0.62
C ASP A 126 25.85 -2.46 -1.66
N LEU A 127 24.57 -2.18 -1.93
CA LEU A 127 24.16 -1.10 -2.83
C LEU A 127 23.81 0.18 -2.06
N PRO A 128 24.05 1.38 -2.65
CA PRO A 128 23.68 2.64 -2.03
C PRO A 128 22.16 2.75 -1.86
N PRO A 129 21.67 3.27 -0.72
CA PRO A 129 20.24 3.38 -0.46
C PRO A 129 19.55 4.36 -1.42
N LEU A 130 18.22 4.22 -1.56
CA LEU A 130 17.39 5.16 -2.30
C LEU A 130 17.39 6.53 -1.62
N SER A 131 17.49 7.60 -2.43
CA SER A 131 17.41 8.96 -1.91
C SER A 131 16.02 9.30 -1.38
N ALA A 132 15.90 10.35 -0.56
CA ALA A 132 14.60 10.77 -0.04
C ALA A 132 13.59 11.10 -1.16
N GLY A 133 14.03 11.78 -2.23
CA GLY A 133 13.17 12.11 -3.37
C GLY A 133 12.66 10.87 -4.11
N GLN A 134 13.54 9.89 -4.27
CA GLN A 134 13.23 8.59 -4.87
C GLN A 134 12.21 7.79 -4.06
N ARG A 135 12.38 7.74 -2.74
CA ARG A 135 11.42 7.10 -1.83
C ARG A 135 10.05 7.78 -1.94
N SER A 136 10.03 9.11 -1.92
CA SER A 136 8.79 9.88 -2.08
C SER A 136 8.12 9.65 -3.44
N GLN A 137 8.87 9.52 -4.53
CA GLN A 137 8.33 9.22 -5.85
C GLN A 137 7.65 7.85 -5.91
N ILE A 138 8.33 6.79 -5.43
CA ILE A 138 7.72 5.45 -5.34
C ILE A 138 6.46 5.52 -4.49
N GLY A 139 6.55 6.11 -3.30
CA GLY A 139 5.46 6.20 -2.36
C GLY A 139 4.24 6.94 -2.92
N LEU A 140 4.47 8.07 -3.60
CA LEU A 140 3.42 8.87 -4.23
C LEU A 140 2.73 8.11 -5.36
N VAL A 141 3.49 7.55 -6.30
CA VAL A 141 2.90 6.80 -7.43
C VAL A 141 2.14 5.59 -6.91
N SER A 142 2.71 4.86 -5.95
CA SER A 142 2.06 3.74 -5.30
C SER A 142 0.75 4.16 -4.65
N ALA A 143 0.76 5.21 -3.82
CA ALA A 143 -0.44 5.72 -3.14
C ALA A 143 -1.54 6.16 -4.13
N LEU A 144 -1.17 6.78 -5.26
CA LEU A 144 -2.12 7.12 -6.33
C LEU A 144 -2.76 5.88 -6.95
N MET A 145 -1.98 4.82 -7.18
CA MET A 145 -2.51 3.53 -7.66
C MET A 145 -3.46 2.90 -6.66
N PHE A 146 -3.19 3.04 -5.36
CA PHE A 146 -4.09 2.58 -4.31
C PHE A 146 -5.43 3.34 -4.30
N LEU A 147 -5.46 4.58 -4.80
CA LEU A 147 -6.67 5.40 -4.86
C LEU A 147 -7.66 4.90 -5.94
N LEU A 148 -7.15 4.31 -7.01
CA LEU A 148 -7.92 3.86 -8.16
C LEU A 148 -8.49 2.44 -7.93
N PRO A 149 -9.82 2.21 -7.99
CA PRO A 149 -10.42 0.93 -7.59
C PRO A 149 -9.86 -0.30 -8.29
N VAL A 150 -9.65 -0.22 -9.61
CA VAL A 150 -9.12 -1.33 -10.42
C VAL A 150 -7.62 -1.50 -10.24
N LEU A 151 -6.86 -0.40 -10.28
CA LEU A 151 -5.41 -0.46 -10.09
C LEU A 151 -5.02 -0.86 -8.67
N ASN A 152 -5.89 -0.62 -7.68
CA ASN A 152 -5.62 -0.98 -6.31
C ASN A 152 -5.28 -2.47 -6.13
N LEU A 153 -5.90 -3.34 -6.90
CA LEU A 153 -5.66 -4.79 -6.84
C LEU A 153 -4.24 -5.15 -7.30
N LEU A 154 -3.71 -4.41 -8.29
CA LEU A 154 -2.36 -4.59 -8.82
C LEU A 154 -1.34 -3.71 -8.10
N ALA A 155 -1.80 -2.68 -7.38
CA ALA A 155 -0.96 -1.68 -6.76
C ALA A 155 0.14 -2.29 -5.89
N PRO A 156 -0.09 -3.28 -5.01
CA PRO A 156 1.00 -3.80 -4.20
C PRO A 156 2.08 -4.53 -5.03
N VAL A 157 1.68 -5.30 -6.05
CA VAL A 157 2.62 -5.97 -6.96
C VAL A 157 3.44 -4.95 -7.75
N LEU A 158 2.76 -3.97 -8.34
CA LEU A 158 3.38 -2.94 -9.17
C LEU A 158 4.27 -2.02 -8.33
N SER A 159 3.87 -1.69 -7.10
CA SER A 159 4.67 -0.85 -6.18
C SER A 159 5.99 -1.53 -5.81
N VAL A 160 5.93 -2.83 -5.49
CA VAL A 160 7.13 -3.64 -5.21
C VAL A 160 8.01 -3.72 -6.46
N ALA A 161 7.44 -4.05 -7.62
CA ALA A 161 8.19 -4.13 -8.87
C ALA A 161 8.85 -2.79 -9.25
N MET A 162 8.15 -1.67 -9.09
CA MET A 162 8.68 -0.33 -9.31
C MET A 162 9.83 -0.03 -8.36
N ALA A 163 9.70 -0.34 -7.07
CA ALA A 163 10.77 -0.15 -6.10
C ALA A 163 12.01 -0.97 -6.47
N THR A 164 11.81 -2.23 -6.87
CA THR A 164 12.90 -3.12 -7.32
C THR A 164 13.60 -2.56 -8.56
N HIS A 165 12.85 -2.12 -9.59
CA HIS A 165 13.46 -1.55 -10.80
C HIS A 165 14.14 -0.21 -10.52
N MET A 166 13.57 0.64 -9.68
CA MET A 166 14.18 1.93 -9.36
C MET A 166 15.45 1.78 -8.52
N PHE A 167 15.56 0.71 -7.72
CA PHE A 167 16.73 0.42 -6.92
C PHE A 167 17.81 -0.33 -7.72
N LEU A 168 17.45 -1.42 -8.41
CA LEU A 168 18.40 -2.26 -9.16
C LEU A 168 18.70 -1.73 -10.57
N GLY A 169 17.78 -0.98 -11.17
CA GLY A 169 17.97 -0.39 -12.50
C GLY A 169 18.92 0.81 -12.51
N ARG A 170 19.37 1.27 -11.34
CA ARG A 170 20.42 2.30 -11.24
C ARG A 170 21.71 1.68 -11.78
N ARG A 171 22.36 2.36 -12.74
CA ARG A 171 23.73 2.02 -13.09
C ARG A 171 24.58 2.24 -11.84
N ALA A 172 25.34 1.22 -11.45
CA ALA A 172 26.42 1.39 -10.51
C ALA A 172 27.49 2.13 -11.30
N ASP A 173 27.48 3.46 -11.20
CA ASP A 173 28.57 4.30 -11.69
C ASP A 173 29.74 4.21 -10.70
#